data_AF-A0A6C0AIW5-F1
#
_entry.id   AF-A0A6C0AIW5-F1
#
_cell.length_a   1.000
_cell.length_b   1.000
_cell.length_c   1.000
_cell.angle_alpha   90.00
_cell.angle_beta   90.00
_cell.angle_gamma   90.00
#
_symmetry.space_group_name_H-M   'P 1'
#
loop_
_entity.id
_entity.type
_entity.pdbx_description
1 polymer ?
#
loop_
_entity_poly.entity_id
_entity_poly.type
_entity_poly.pdbx_seq_one_letter_code
_entity_poly.pdbx_strand_id
1 'polypeptide(L)'
;QCVNPEFKQLGFGQLPRRMMPQFPSVKEARALISKINKRFHLQVKGSFKQVSIHQLHPTQNEISRSRVEDILNKNPKTVLERASKPPMITSNTGSVIDGHHRSEALKMAVKQGYLKSSDKVRVFIIDLPAWTILSMANLFGYNKESQSF
;
A
#
# COMPACT_ATOMS: atom_id res chain seq x y z
N GLN A 1 -2.19 21.90 2.05
CA GLN A 1 -2.24 20.41 2.06
C GLN A 1 -2.92 19.97 3.35
N CYS A 2 -4.05 19.26 3.27
CA CYS A 2 -4.70 18.68 4.45
C CYS A 2 -3.93 17.44 4.88
N VAL A 3 -2.99 17.60 5.82
CA VAL A 3 -2.21 16.49 6.39
C VAL A 3 -2.59 16.39 7.86
N ASN A 4 -3.05 15.22 8.31
CA ASN A 4 -3.28 14.99 9.74
C ASN A 4 -1.95 15.23 10.49
N PRO A 5 -1.91 16.09 11.53
CA PRO A 5 -0.68 16.40 12.26
C PRO A 5 0.04 15.16 12.83
N GLU A 6 -0.69 14.13 13.26
CA GLU A 6 -0.13 12.88 13.80
C GLU A 6 0.73 12.14 12.78
N PHE A 7 0.36 12.22 11.49
CA PHE A 7 1.13 11.61 10.41
C PHE A 7 2.49 12.30 10.21
N LYS A 8 2.56 13.62 10.38
CA LYS A 8 3.82 14.38 10.22
C LYS A 8 4.83 14.08 11.33
N GLN A 9 4.37 13.71 12.53
CA GLN A 9 5.25 13.43 13.67
C GLN A 9 5.90 12.05 13.59
N LEU A 10 5.20 11.05 13.05
CA LEU A 10 5.66 9.66 13.02
C LEU A 10 6.55 9.32 11.81
N GLY A 11 6.52 10.11 10.73
CA GLY A 11 7.35 9.84 9.54
C GLY A 11 6.94 8.57 8.76
N PHE A 12 7.43 8.43 7.52
CA PHE A 12 7.11 7.24 6.71
C PHE A 12 7.83 6.00 7.24
N GLY A 13 7.12 4.87 7.26
CA GLY A 13 7.66 3.60 7.71
C GLY A 13 7.51 3.38 9.21
N GLN A 14 6.90 4.30 9.96
CA GLN A 14 6.66 4.14 11.40
C GLN A 14 5.18 4.30 11.77
N LEU A 15 4.30 4.40 10.77
CA LEU A 15 2.88 4.59 11.04
C LEU A 15 2.28 3.29 11.60
N PRO A 16 1.51 3.37 12.69
CA PRO A 16 0.92 2.19 13.29
C PRO A 16 -0.20 1.64 12.41
N ARG A 17 -0.44 0.33 12.48
CA ARG A 17 -1.42 -0.37 11.62
C ARG A 17 -2.82 0.21 11.73
N ARG A 18 -3.21 0.65 12.93
CA ARG A 18 -4.52 1.29 13.21
C ARG A 18 -4.78 2.58 12.41
N MET A 19 -3.73 3.21 11.89
CA MET A 19 -3.83 4.41 11.05
C MET A 19 -3.82 4.08 9.55
N MET A 20 -3.48 2.85 9.16
CA MET A 20 -3.45 2.43 7.76
C MET A 20 -4.85 2.11 7.25
N PRO A 21 -5.23 2.63 6.07
CA PRO A 21 -6.47 2.24 5.45
C PRO A 21 -6.44 0.78 5.03
N GLN A 22 -7.62 0.15 4.92
CA GLN A 22 -7.76 -1.18 4.34
C GLN A 22 -8.64 -1.09 3.11
N PHE A 23 -8.08 -1.44 1.95
CA PHE A 23 -8.80 -1.49 0.69
C PHE A 23 -9.02 -2.95 0.30
N PRO A 24 -10.17 -3.55 0.63
CA PRO A 24 -10.46 -4.93 0.24
C PRO A 24 -10.48 -5.11 -1.29
N SER A 25 -10.63 -4.02 -2.04
CA SER A 25 -10.52 -4.02 -3.50
C SER A 25 -10.08 -2.66 -4.06
N VAL A 26 -9.66 -2.66 -5.32
CA VAL A 26 -9.40 -1.42 -6.08
C VAL A 26 -10.67 -0.57 -6.25
N LYS A 27 -11.87 -1.16 -6.18
CA LYS A 27 -13.14 -0.41 -6.20
C LYS A 27 -13.21 0.55 -5.01
N GLU A 28 -12.78 0.12 -3.83
CA GLU A 28 -12.74 0.97 -2.63
C GLU A 28 -11.70 2.09 -2.74
N ALA A 29 -10.52 1.79 -3.31
CA ALA A 29 -9.52 2.82 -3.61
C ALA A 29 -10.06 3.87 -4.61
N ARG A 30 -10.83 3.45 -5.62
CA ARG A 30 -11.50 4.37 -6.55
C ARG A 30 -12.62 5.16 -5.89
N ALA A 31 -13.35 4.57 -4.94
CA ALA A 31 -14.36 5.27 -4.16
C ALA A 31 -13.75 6.40 -3.32
N LEU A 32 -12.58 6.15 -2.70
CA LEU A 32 -11.81 7.19 -2.02
C LEU A 32 -11.42 8.33 -2.98
N ILE A 33 -10.86 8.01 -4.16
CA ILE A 33 -10.53 9.02 -5.18
C ILE A 33 -11.75 9.89 -5.53
N SER A 34 -12.91 9.26 -5.74
CA SER A 34 -14.16 9.97 -6.04
C SER A 34 -14.57 10.92 -4.91
N LYS A 35 -14.49 10.48 -3.64
CA LYS A 35 -14.76 11.33 -2.47
C LYS A 35 -13.79 12.52 -2.41
N ILE A 36 -12.50 12.30 -2.66
CA ILE A 36 -11.47 13.35 -2.68
C ILE A 36 -11.80 14.38 -3.77
N ASN A 37 -12.03 13.94 -5.00
CA ASN A 37 -12.33 14.82 -6.13
C ASN A 37 -13.61 15.63 -5.88
N LYS A 38 -14.67 15.00 -5.36
CA LYS A 38 -15.94 15.68 -5.04
C LYS A 38 -15.78 16.71 -3.92
N ARG A 39 -15.09 16.35 -2.82
CA ARG A 39 -14.99 17.21 -1.62
C ARG A 39 -14.06 18.40 -1.80
N PHE A 40 -12.99 18.22 -2.57
CA PHE A 40 -11.90 19.20 -2.71
C PHE A 40 -11.75 19.77 -4.13
N HIS A 41 -12.66 19.41 -5.04
CA HIS A 41 -12.64 19.86 -6.44
C HIS A 41 -11.31 19.58 -7.16
N LEU A 42 -10.74 18.38 -6.90
CA LEU A 42 -9.49 17.92 -7.50
C LEU A 42 -9.76 16.98 -8.69
N GLN A 43 -8.70 16.71 -9.48
CA GLN A 43 -8.73 15.75 -10.59
C GLN A 43 -7.76 14.58 -10.37
N VAL A 44 -7.81 13.99 -9.17
CA VAL A 44 -7.00 12.83 -8.80
C VAL A 44 -7.40 11.62 -9.65
N LYS A 45 -6.41 10.89 -10.16
CA LYS A 45 -6.62 9.68 -10.96
C LYS A 45 -6.02 8.47 -10.26
N GLY A 46 -6.51 7.29 -10.63
CA GLY A 46 -5.99 6.00 -10.16
C GLY A 46 -5.79 5.06 -11.33
N SER A 47 -4.61 4.42 -11.42
CA SER A 47 -4.23 3.59 -12.56
C SER A 47 -3.39 2.38 -12.13
N PHE A 48 -3.45 1.30 -12.91
CA PHE A 48 -2.55 0.16 -12.70
C PHE A 48 -1.21 0.41 -13.38
N LYS A 49 -0.10 0.13 -12.68
CA LYS A 49 1.24 0.16 -13.26
C LYS A 49 2.05 -1.05 -12.82
N GLN A 50 3.07 -1.37 -13.61
CA GLN A 50 4.13 -2.31 -13.23
C GLN A 50 5.26 -1.50 -12.57
N VAL A 51 5.57 -1.79 -11.31
CA VAL A 51 6.63 -1.11 -10.56
C VAL A 51 7.68 -2.14 -10.14
N SER A 52 8.95 -1.74 -10.07
CA SER A 52 9.98 -2.63 -9.54
C SER A 52 9.87 -2.75 -8.02
N ILE A 53 10.25 -3.91 -7.49
CA ILE A 53 10.19 -4.18 -6.04
C ILE A 53 10.96 -3.13 -5.23
N HIS A 54 12.13 -2.67 -5.71
CA HIS A 54 12.91 -1.63 -5.01
C HIS A 54 12.22 -0.27 -4.90
N GLN A 55 11.19 -0.01 -5.73
CA GLN A 55 10.43 1.24 -5.71
C GLN A 55 9.30 1.22 -4.66
N LEU A 56 9.10 0.10 -3.96
CA LEU A 56 8.07 -0.04 -2.93
C LEU A 56 8.58 0.40 -1.56
N HIS A 57 8.03 1.51 -1.06
CA HIS A 57 8.41 2.09 0.23
C HIS A 57 7.26 1.95 1.23
N PRO A 58 7.34 1.04 2.22
CA PRO A 58 6.27 0.85 3.19
C PRO A 58 6.07 2.11 4.03
N THR A 59 4.81 2.47 4.29
CA THR A 59 4.45 3.57 5.18
C THR A 59 4.28 3.14 6.64
N GLN A 60 4.12 1.82 6.88
CA GLN A 60 3.94 1.18 8.19
C GLN A 60 5.10 0.21 8.47
N ASN A 61 5.44 -0.01 9.75
CA ASN A 61 6.42 -1.03 10.22
C ASN A 61 5.81 -2.26 10.89
N GLU A 62 4.55 -2.23 11.32
CA GLU A 62 3.86 -3.37 11.92
C GLU A 62 3.60 -4.48 10.88
N ILE A 63 4.52 -5.44 10.76
CA ILE A 63 4.43 -6.55 9.82
C ILE A 63 4.28 -7.87 10.58
N SER A 64 3.22 -8.61 10.29
CA SER A 64 3.04 -9.99 10.75
C SER A 64 3.94 -10.93 9.95
N ARG A 65 4.83 -11.63 10.67
CA ARG A 65 5.74 -12.61 10.07
C ARG A 65 5.01 -13.78 9.42
N SER A 66 3.99 -14.35 10.09
CA SER A 66 3.22 -15.47 9.54
C SER A 66 2.57 -15.10 8.20
N ARG A 67 1.95 -13.92 8.11
CA ARG A 67 1.34 -13.43 6.86
C ARG A 67 2.36 -13.24 5.73
N VAL A 68 3.60 -12.86 6.07
CA VAL A 68 4.69 -12.75 5.10
C VAL A 68 5.11 -14.13 4.62
N GLU A 69 5.27 -15.08 5.54
CA GLU A 69 5.65 -16.47 5.23
C GLU A 69 4.57 -17.19 4.39
N ASP A 70 3.28 -16.91 4.61
CA ASP A 70 2.18 -17.44 3.79
C ASP A 70 2.27 -17.00 2.31
N ILE A 71 2.81 -15.82 2.06
CA ILE A 71 3.01 -15.29 0.70
C ILE A 71 4.33 -15.79 0.12
N LEU A 72 5.35 -15.90 0.98
CA LEU A 72 6.68 -16.29 0.58
C LEU A 72 6.68 -17.72 0.02
N ASN A 73 7.38 -17.89 -1.09
CA ASN A 73 7.52 -19.16 -1.77
C ASN A 73 8.87 -19.18 -2.48
N LYS A 74 9.49 -20.36 -2.58
CA LYS A 74 10.75 -20.51 -3.33
C LYS A 74 10.54 -20.33 -4.84
N ASN A 75 9.32 -20.53 -5.33
CA ASN A 75 8.96 -20.30 -6.73
C ASN A 75 8.70 -18.79 -6.98
N PRO A 76 9.51 -18.12 -7.82
CA PRO A 76 9.39 -16.69 -8.11
C PRO A 76 8.02 -16.29 -8.67
N LYS A 77 7.46 -17.13 -9.56
CA LYS A 77 6.16 -16.87 -10.21
C LYS A 77 5.04 -16.86 -9.18
N THR A 78 5.08 -17.79 -8.23
CA THR A 78 4.09 -17.91 -7.16
C THR A 78 4.12 -16.71 -6.23
N VAL A 79 5.31 -16.24 -5.82
CA VAL A 79 5.43 -15.04 -4.97
C VAL A 79 4.86 -13.81 -5.67
N LEU A 80 5.24 -13.58 -6.94
CA LEU A 80 4.75 -12.45 -7.72
C LEU A 80 3.22 -12.50 -7.90
N GLU A 81 2.65 -13.69 -8.14
CA GLU A 81 1.21 -13.86 -8.25
C GLU A 81 0.49 -13.54 -6.92
N ARG A 82 0.93 -14.16 -5.81
CA ARG A 82 0.33 -13.95 -4.48
C ARG A 82 0.45 -12.50 -4.03
N ALA A 83 1.60 -11.86 -4.28
CA ALA A 83 1.81 -10.47 -3.94
C ALA A 83 0.99 -9.48 -4.81
N SER A 84 0.55 -9.91 -5.99
CA SER A 84 -0.28 -9.11 -6.90
C SER A 84 -1.79 -9.22 -6.65
N LYS A 85 -2.24 -10.13 -5.76
CA LYS A 85 -3.67 -10.42 -5.53
C LYS A 85 -4.03 -10.37 -4.03
N PRO A 86 -4.98 -9.51 -3.61
CA PRO A 86 -5.47 -8.35 -4.35
C PRO A 86 -4.33 -7.38 -4.75
N PRO A 87 -4.54 -6.41 -5.64
CA PRO A 87 -3.50 -5.44 -5.96
C PRO A 87 -3.05 -4.65 -4.73
N MET A 88 -1.75 -4.42 -4.59
CA MET A 88 -1.24 -3.43 -3.62
C MET A 88 -1.64 -2.03 -4.07
N ILE A 89 -1.92 -1.15 -3.10
CA ILE A 89 -2.24 0.26 -3.35
C ILE A 89 -1.03 1.11 -2.99
N THR A 90 -0.61 2.00 -3.87
CA THR A 90 0.56 2.86 -3.69
C THR A 90 0.27 4.31 -4.04
N SER A 91 1.08 5.24 -3.52
CA SER A 91 1.15 6.63 -4.01
C SER A 91 1.94 6.73 -5.32
N ASN A 92 1.88 7.90 -5.96
CA ASN A 92 2.71 8.20 -7.13
C ASN A 92 4.23 8.22 -6.85
N THR A 93 4.63 8.28 -5.58
CA THR A 93 6.03 8.18 -5.11
C THR A 93 6.46 6.76 -4.77
N GLY A 94 5.62 5.74 -5.02
CA GLY A 94 5.93 4.34 -4.71
C GLY A 94 5.74 3.96 -3.24
N SER A 95 5.18 4.84 -2.41
CA SER A 95 4.89 4.52 -1.03
C SER A 95 3.68 3.59 -0.93
N VAL A 96 3.81 2.49 -0.21
CA VAL A 96 2.75 1.48 -0.05
C VAL A 96 1.71 1.99 0.92
N ILE A 97 0.48 2.17 0.46
CA ILE A 97 -0.67 2.63 1.25
C ILE A 97 -1.44 1.46 1.83
N ASP A 98 -1.54 0.36 1.07
CA ASP A 98 -2.13 -0.90 1.53
C ASP A 98 -1.46 -2.09 0.83
N GLY A 99 -1.39 -3.23 1.53
CA GLY A 99 -0.66 -4.42 1.11
C GLY A 99 0.76 -4.54 1.66
N HIS A 100 1.07 -3.94 2.81
CA HIS A 100 2.42 -3.92 3.40
C HIS A 100 3.03 -5.32 3.56
N HIS A 101 2.26 -6.33 4.00
CA HIS A 101 2.75 -7.71 4.12
C HIS A 101 3.19 -8.30 2.76
N ARG A 102 2.49 -8.00 1.67
CA ARG A 102 2.85 -8.45 0.32
C ARG A 102 4.11 -7.73 -0.17
N SER A 103 4.22 -6.43 0.12
CA SER A 103 5.45 -5.68 -0.17
C SER A 103 6.64 -6.26 0.59
N GLU A 104 6.48 -6.61 1.87
CA GLU A 104 7.54 -7.20 2.67
C GLU A 104 7.90 -8.63 2.20
N ALA A 105 6.91 -9.44 1.81
CA ALA A 105 7.17 -10.75 1.23
C ALA A 105 8.00 -10.67 -0.06
N LEU A 106 7.75 -9.68 -0.93
CA LEU A 106 8.57 -9.42 -2.12
C LEU A 106 10.01 -9.04 -1.74
N LYS A 107 10.17 -8.15 -0.76
CA LYS A 107 11.50 -7.75 -0.27
C LYS A 107 12.26 -8.91 0.36
N MET A 108 11.57 -9.76 1.11
CA MET A 108 12.14 -10.95 1.70
C MET A 108 12.55 -11.98 0.63
N ALA A 109 11.72 -12.19 -0.39
CA ALA A 109 12.07 -13.03 -1.53
C ALA A 109 13.30 -12.52 -2.29
N VAL A 110 13.48 -11.20 -2.41
CA VAL A 110 14.71 -10.61 -2.96
C VAL A 110 15.91 -10.88 -2.06
N LYS A 111 15.78 -10.68 -0.74
CA LYS A 111 16.85 -10.98 0.24
C LYS A 111 17.24 -12.46 0.23
N GLN A 112 16.30 -13.37 -0.02
CA GLN A 112 16.53 -14.82 -0.10
C GLN A 112 16.96 -15.30 -1.50
N GLY A 113 17.11 -14.39 -2.47
CA GLY A 113 17.60 -14.72 -3.81
C GLY A 113 16.56 -15.37 -4.74
N TYR A 114 15.28 -15.43 -4.34
CA TYR A 114 14.20 -15.95 -5.19
C TYR A 114 13.75 -14.91 -6.23
N LEU A 115 13.92 -13.63 -5.94
CA LEU A 115 13.57 -12.53 -6.84
C LEU A 115 14.74 -11.54 -6.98
N LYS A 116 14.72 -10.74 -8.03
CA LYS A 116 15.60 -9.59 -8.22
C LYS A 116 14.88 -8.31 -7.81
N SER A 117 15.61 -7.34 -7.27
CA SER A 117 15.06 -6.03 -6.90
C SER A 117 14.42 -5.27 -8.09
N SER A 118 14.83 -5.61 -9.31
CA SER A 118 14.31 -5.08 -10.57
C SER A 118 12.99 -5.73 -11.02
N ASP A 119 12.64 -6.91 -10.50
CA ASP A 119 11.43 -7.63 -10.88
C ASP A 119 10.20 -6.76 -10.67
N LYS A 120 9.22 -6.90 -11.57
CA LYS A 120 8.06 -6.03 -11.66
C LYS A 120 6.84 -6.66 -10.99
N VAL A 121 6.09 -5.85 -10.29
CA VAL A 121 4.80 -6.21 -9.68
C VAL A 121 3.72 -5.22 -10.10
N ARG A 122 2.52 -5.73 -10.32
CA ARG A 122 1.37 -4.91 -10.67
C ARG A 122 0.78 -4.28 -9.41
N VAL A 123 0.69 -2.96 -9.40
CA VAL A 123 0.10 -2.18 -8.30
C VAL A 123 -0.95 -1.20 -8.83
N PHE A 124 -1.87 -0.79 -7.97
CA PHE A 124 -2.75 0.33 -8.24
C PHE A 124 -2.15 1.60 -7.63
N ILE A 125 -1.86 2.59 -8.46
CA ILE A 125 -1.29 3.88 -8.06
C ILE A 125 -2.43 4.89 -7.97
N ILE A 126 -2.55 5.54 -6.81
CA ILE A 126 -3.32 6.77 -6.64
C ILE A 126 -2.38 7.93 -6.90
N ASP A 127 -2.74 8.83 -7.83
CA ASP A 127 -1.90 9.95 -8.24
C ASP A 127 -1.94 11.11 -7.24
N LEU A 128 -1.47 10.83 -6.04
CA LEU A 128 -1.31 11.76 -4.93
C LEU A 128 -0.12 11.34 -4.07
N PRO A 129 0.51 12.30 -3.36
CA PRO A 129 1.46 11.99 -2.29
C PRO A 129 0.82 11.13 -1.19
N ALA A 130 1.59 10.20 -0.64
CA ALA A 130 1.08 9.24 0.36
C ALA A 130 0.46 9.91 1.59
N TRP A 131 1.05 10.99 2.10
CA TRP A 131 0.50 11.73 3.24
C TRP A 131 -0.91 12.27 2.99
N THR A 132 -1.15 12.76 1.78
CA THR A 132 -2.48 13.23 1.37
C THR A 132 -3.45 12.05 1.32
N ILE A 133 -3.05 10.93 0.71
CA ILE A 133 -3.91 9.74 0.61
C ILE A 133 -4.29 9.23 2.02
N LEU A 134 -3.31 9.06 2.90
CA LEU A 134 -3.52 8.56 4.26
C LEU A 134 -4.39 9.50 5.09
N SER A 135 -4.16 10.82 5.00
CA SER A 135 -4.98 11.82 5.69
C SER A 135 -6.43 11.81 5.22
N MET A 136 -6.65 11.74 3.90
CA MET A 136 -8.00 11.67 3.34
C MET A 136 -8.68 10.35 3.65
N ALA A 137 -7.96 9.23 3.60
CA ALA A 137 -8.49 7.93 3.94
C ALA A 137 -8.96 7.89 5.40
N ASN A 138 -8.16 8.44 6.32
CA ASN A 138 -8.53 8.58 7.73
C ASN A 138 -9.74 9.50 7.93
N LEU A 139 -9.75 10.67 7.27
CA LEU A 139 -10.89 11.61 7.29
C LEU A 139 -12.20 10.96 6.84
N PHE A 140 -12.14 10.09 5.83
CA PHE A 140 -13.31 9.37 5.31
C PHE A 140 -13.55 8.00 5.96
N GLY A 141 -12.84 7.67 7.04
CA GLY A 141 -13.09 6.48 7.86
C GLY A 141 -12.53 5.16 7.31
N TYR A 142 -11.66 5.17 6.30
CA TYR A 142 -11.11 3.94 5.70
C TYR A 142 -10.13 3.16 6.60
N ASN A 143 -9.79 3.70 7.76
CA ASN A 143 -8.95 3.06 8.78
C ASN A 143 -9.77 2.43 9.93
N LYS A 144 -11.10 2.57 9.94
CA LYS A 144 -11.99 2.00 10.95
C LYS A 144 -12.68 0.78 10.34
N GLU A 145 -12.62 -0.36 11.04
CA GLU A 145 -13.12 -1.72 10.71
C GLU A 145 -12.15 -2.65 9.93
N SER A 146 -11.84 -3.89 10.34
CA SER A 146 -12.10 -4.68 11.55
C SER A 146 -10.78 -5.17 12.15
N GLN A 147 -10.56 -4.90 13.44
CA GLN A 147 -9.56 -5.64 14.24
C GLN A 147 -10.25 -6.84 14.88
N SER A 148 -10.59 -7.84 14.06
CA SER A 148 -10.82 -9.18 14.58
C SER A 148 -9.44 -9.81 14.77
N PHE A 149 -9.02 -9.86 16.05
CA PHE A 149 -7.93 -10.72 16.52
C PHE A 149 -8.30 -12.18 16.37
#